data_AF-X1SYQ1-F1
#
_entry.id   AF-X1SYQ1-F1
#
_cell.length_a   1.000
_cell.length_b   1.000
_cell.length_c   1.000
_cell.angle_alpha   90.00
_cell.angle_beta   90.00
_cell.angle_gamma   90.00
#
_symmetry.space_group_name_H-M   'P 1'
#
loop_
_entity.id
_entity.type
_entity.pdbx_description
1 polymer ?
#
loop_
_entity_poly.entity_id
_entity_poly.type
_entity_poly.pdbx_seq_one_letter_code
_entity_poly.pdbx_strand_id
1 'polypeptide(L)' 'KMAITPIRDLKGYLEPEQVERLIAVATTPRDALLVRIPWRTGIRVSELIGINVSDIDYERRPLRALQSNAS' A
#
# COMPACT_ATOMS: atom_id res chain seq x y z
N LYS A 1 -1.92 -23.07 19.89
CA LYS A 1 -0.64 -22.36 20.17
C LYS A 1 -0.26 -21.58 18.92
N MET A 2 -0.34 -20.24 18.95
CA MET A 2 0.07 -19.40 17.82
C MET A 2 1.59 -19.19 17.93
N ALA A 3 2.35 -19.87 17.08
CA ALA A 3 3.80 -19.72 17.04
C ALA A 3 4.13 -18.39 16.35
N ILE A 4 4.33 -17.35 17.15
CA ILE A 4 4.94 -16.10 16.68
C ILE A 4 6.39 -16.41 16.33
N THR A 5 6.66 -16.60 15.03
CA THR A 5 8.02 -16.77 14.54
C THR A 5 8.70 -15.40 14.66
N PRO A 6 9.80 -15.28 15.43
CA PRO A 6 10.48 -14.00 15.57
C PRO A 6 10.94 -13.54 14.19
N ILE A 7 10.71 -12.26 13.86
CA ILE A 7 11.22 -11.63 12.64
C ILE A 7 12.75 -11.67 12.74
N ARG A 8 13.39 -12.56 11.96
CA ARG A 8 14.83 -12.82 12.03
C ARG A 8 15.67 -11.79 11.28
N ASP A 9 15.02 -10.88 10.55
CA ASP A 9 15.68 -9.80 9.83
C ASP A 9 15.44 -8.47 10.58
N LEU A 10 16.46 -8.05 11.32
CA LEU A 10 16.45 -6.91 12.25
C LEU A 10 16.81 -5.57 11.58
N LYS A 11 16.79 -5.50 10.24
CA LYS A 11 17.02 -4.25 9.50
C LYS A 11 16.09 -3.11 9.94
N GLY A 12 14.99 -3.42 10.63
CA GLY A 12 14.03 -2.44 11.14
C GLY A 12 13.09 -1.89 10.07
N TYR A 13 13.21 -2.41 8.83
CA TYR A 13 12.35 -2.07 7.70
C TYR A 13 12.07 -3.33 6.86
N LEU A 14 11.01 -3.28 6.06
CA LEU A 14 10.63 -4.32 5.11
C LEU A 14 11.27 -4.04 3.75
N GLU A 15 11.86 -5.06 3.15
CA GLU A 15 12.29 -5.05 1.75
C GLU A 15 11.07 -5.09 0.80
N PRO A 16 11.18 -4.61 -0.45
CA PRO A 16 10.05 -4.56 -1.38
C PRO A 16 9.31 -5.89 -1.55
N GLU A 17 10.03 -7.00 -1.66
CA GLU A 17 9.44 -8.33 -1.84
C GLU A 17 8.73 -8.81 -0.56
N GLN A 18 9.18 -8.36 0.62
CA GLN A 18 8.51 -8.65 1.88
C GLN A 18 7.19 -7.88 1.97
N VAL A 19 7.16 -6.64 1.50
CA VAL A 19 5.93 -5.83 1.43
C VAL A 19 4.91 -6.46 0.47
N GLU A 20 5.35 -6.92 -0.69
CA GLU A 20 4.47 -7.58 -1.66
C GLU A 20 3.85 -8.87 -1.09
N ARG A 21 4.64 -9.70 -0.41
CA ARG A 21 4.12 -10.89 0.27
C ARG A 21 3.11 -10.55 1.37
N LEU A 22 3.34 -9.46 2.11
CA LEU A 22 2.42 -9.02 3.15
C LEU A 22 1.07 -8.55 2.56
N ILE A 23 1.10 -7.83 1.43
CA ILE A 23 -0.11 -7.42 0.71
C ILE A 23 -0.84 -8.65 0.15
N ALA A 24 -0.11 -9.64 -0.38
CA ALA A 24 -0.70 -10.83 -0.99
C ALA A 24 -1.49 -11.72 -0.02
N VAL A 25 -1.15 -11.70 1.28
CA VAL A 25 -1.84 -12.48 2.32
C VAL A 25 -2.96 -11.70 3.04
N ALA A 26 -3.15 -10.42 2.70
CA ALA A 26 -4.19 -9.60 3.31
C ALA A 26 -5.58 -10.11 2.93
N THR A 27 -6.43 -10.35 3.93
CA THR A 27 -7.77 -10.95 3.72
C THR A 27 -8.83 -9.92 3.37
N THR A 28 -8.59 -8.65 3.68
CA THR A 28 -9.51 -7.54 3.36
C THR A 28 -8.80 -6.46 2.54
N PRO A 29 -9.53 -5.75 1.65
CA PRO A 29 -8.98 -4.59 0.95
C PRO A 29 -8.43 -3.53 1.91
N ARG A 30 -9.04 -3.37 3.09
CA ARG A 30 -8.58 -2.47 4.14
C ARG A 30 -7.17 -2.84 4.59
N ASP A 31 -6.93 -4.11 4.91
CA ASP A 31 -5.63 -4.57 5.42
C ASP A 31 -4.53 -4.41 4.36
N ALA A 32 -4.86 -4.69 3.09
CA ALA A 32 -3.96 -4.46 1.97
C ALA A 32 -3.58 -2.97 1.83
N LEU A 33 -4.55 -2.06 2.01
CA LEU A 33 -4.32 -0.62 1.93
C LEU A 33 -3.51 -0.07 3.11
N LEU A 34 -3.69 -0.62 4.31
CA LEU A 34 -2.90 -0.28 5.51
C LEU A 34 -1.40 -0.51 5.32
N VAL A 35 -1.03 -1.44 4.44
CA VAL A 35 0.37 -1.69 4.07
C VAL A 35 0.77 -0.89 2.84
N ARG A 36 -0.06 -0.91 1.79
CA ARG A 36 0.27 -0.37 0.48
C ARG A 36 0.36 1.16 0.42
N ILE A 37 -0.52 1.87 1.13
CA ILE A 37 -0.55 3.34 1.08
C ILE A 37 0.67 3.94 1.79
N PRO A 38 1.00 3.59 3.04
CA PRO A 38 2.19 4.12 3.72
C PRO A 38 3.48 3.76 2.97
N TRP A 39 3.57 2.54 2.43
CA TRP A 39 4.71 2.11 1.63
C TRP A 39 4.96 2.98 0.39
N ARG A 40 3.89 3.40 -0.31
CA ARG A 40 4.00 4.15 -1.57
C ARG A 40 4.08 5.67 -1.38
N THR A 41 3.59 6.19 -0.26
CA THR A 41 3.40 7.64 -0.05
C THR A 41 4.15 8.20 1.14
N GLY A 42 4.60 7.36 2.08
CA GLY A 42 5.23 7.78 3.33
C GLY A 42 4.26 8.36 4.37
N ILE A 43 2.94 8.30 4.12
CA ILE A 43 1.93 8.79 5.08
C ILE A 43 1.95 7.96 6.37
N ARG A 44 1.64 8.59 7.51
CA ARG A 44 1.55 7.90 8.79
C ARG A 44 0.24 7.11 8.89
N VAL A 45 0.28 6.01 9.65
CA VAL A 45 -0.90 5.17 9.91
C VAL A 45 -2.03 5.99 10.54
N SER A 46 -1.70 6.91 11.46
CA SER A 46 -2.68 7.79 12.13
C SER A 46 -3.42 8.73 11.17
N GLU A 47 -2.80 9.10 10.06
CA GLU A 47 -3.43 9.94 9.04
C GLU A 47 -4.29 9.07 8.12
N LEU A 48 -3.79 7.89 7.74
CA LEU A 48 -4.52 6.92 6.92
C LEU A 48 -5.85 6.48 7.54
N ILE A 49 -5.89 6.24 8.87
CA ILE A 49 -7.14 5.87 9.56
C ILE A 49 -8.17 7.00 9.60
N GLY A 50 -7.74 8.25 9.38
CA GLY A 50 -8.61 9.43 9.36
C GLY A 50 -9.08 9.82 7.96
N ILE A 51 -8.60 9.15 6.89
CA ILE A 51 -8.98 9.46 5.51
C ILE A 51 -10.47 9.16 5.30
N ASN A 52 -11.20 10.14 4.80
CA ASN A 52 -12.54 9.98 4.27
C ASN A 52 -12.48 9.72 2.75
N VAL A 53 -13.52 9.08 2.20
CA VAL A 53 -13.68 8.88 0.75
C VAL A 53 -13.64 10.22 0.01
N SER A 54 -14.12 11.30 0.62
CA SER A 54 -14.05 12.67 0.07
C SER A 54 -12.63 13.21 -0.11
N ASP A 55 -11.66 12.65 0.60
CA ASP A 55 -10.26 13.11 0.53
C ASP A 55 -9.50 12.45 -0.64
N ILE A 56 -10.12 11.49 -1.32
CA ILE A 56 -9.53 10.78 -2.46
C ILE A 56 -9.81 11.57 -3.72
N ASP A 57 -8.79 12.30 -4.19
CA ASP A 57 -8.80 12.94 -5.50
C ASP A 57 -8.54 11.90 -6.60
N TYR A 58 -9.60 11.47 -7.28
CA TYR A 58 -9.52 10.55 -8.43
C TYR A 58 -9.09 11.23 -9.74
N GLU A 59 -9.20 12.57 -9.83
CA GLU A 59 -8.88 13.34 -11.04
C GLU A 59 -7.37 13.51 -11.25
N ARG A 60 -6.59 13.45 -10.16
CA ARG A 60 -5.13 13.55 -10.20
C ARG A 60 -4.39 12.25 -10.55
N ARG A 61 -5.08 11.17 -10.92
CA ARG A 61 -4.42 10.02 -11.56
C ARG A 61 -4.43 10.22 -13.08
N PRO A 62 -3.31 10.63 -13.73
CA PRO A 62 -3.23 10.53 -15.17
C PRO A 62 -3.08 9.04 -15.55
N LEU A 63 -4.20 8.34 -15.62
CA LEU A 63 -4.38 7.25 -16.58
C LEU A 63 -5.07 7.83 -17.82
N ARG A 64 -4.55 8.94 -18.35
CA ARG A 64 -4.89 9.40 -19.70
C ARG A 64 -3.89 8.82 -20.68
N ALA A 65 -4.38 7.81 -21.37
CA ALA A 65 -4.01 7.37 -22.70
C ALA A 65 -3.16 8.37 -23.50
N LEU A 66 -1.90 8.02 -23.72
CA LEU A 66 -1.15 8.43 -24.92
C LEU A 66 -0.94 7.18 -25.78
N GLN A 67 -2.04 6.61 -26.26
CA GLN A 67 -2.07 5.85 -27.50
C GLN A 67 -3.07 6.51 -28.43
N SER A 68 -2.70 7.69 -28.93
CA SER A 68 -3.36 8.29 -30.09
C SER A 68 -2.36 9.20 -30.81
N ASN A 69 -1.32 8.60 -31.40
CA ASN A 69 -0.74 9.13 -32.62
C ASN A 69 -1.03 8.12 -33.72
N ALA A 70 -2.25 8.20 -34.23
CA ALA A 70 -2.52 7.87 -35.61
C ALA A 70 -2.43 9.19 -36.39
N SER A 71 -1.38 9.33 -37.21
CA SER A 71 -1.34 10.03 -38.50
C SER A 71 0.01 9.75 -39.14
#